data_AF-A0A1V5PWB0-F1
#
_entry.id   AF-A0A1V5PWB0-F1
#
_cell.length_a   1.000
_cell.length_b   1.000
_cell.length_c   1.000
_cell.angle_alpha   90.00
_cell.angle_beta   90.00
_cell.angle_gamma   90.00
#
_symmetry.space_group_name_H-M   'P 1'
#
loop_
_entity.id
_entity.type
_entity.pdbx_description
1 polymer ?
#
loop_
_entity_poly.entity_id
_entity_poly.type
_entity_poly.pdbx_seq_one_letter_code
_entity_poly.pdbx_strand_id
1 'polypeptide(L)'
;MRLSYALRIACLLLAPTLLLTACDIKVPTTTPPATTPPPVTTPLTCATPPTGSFLSIWQGDLTLQAALGCPTSNHPRILPEAWEVATAIQTFEYGSMVWSDHIGWYEQPVIYVIYADGTYQRFDDTFDPTVDPASGGETPPAGLLEPVNGFGKLWRTEASVRAALGWATTAESGGPGRFQLFERGDMIWVSPTGETFVFTGGRVTVFNVPFTE
;
A
#
# COMPACT_ATOMS: atom_id res chain seq x y z
N MET A 1 -36.78 13.89 7.81
CA MET A 1 -37.42 14.08 9.13
C MET A 1 -36.54 13.38 10.17
N ARG A 2 -35.53 14.08 10.72
CA ARG A 2 -34.57 13.51 11.68
C ARG A 2 -34.90 14.05 13.07
N LEU A 3 -35.31 13.16 13.97
CA LEU A 3 -35.57 13.45 15.39
C LEU A 3 -34.24 13.48 16.14
N SER A 4 -33.96 14.60 16.81
CA SER A 4 -32.85 14.73 17.75
C SER A 4 -33.36 14.45 19.17
N TYR A 5 -32.79 13.44 19.82
CA TYR A 5 -33.01 13.08 21.22
C TYR A 5 -32.21 14.03 22.12
N ALA A 6 -32.88 14.78 23.01
CA ALA A 6 -32.24 15.55 24.06
C ALA A 6 -32.51 14.88 25.42
N LEU A 7 -31.44 14.32 25.99
CA LEU A 7 -31.38 13.68 27.29
C LEU A 7 -31.62 14.74 28.39
N ARG A 8 -32.66 14.58 29.21
CA ARG A 8 -32.91 15.44 30.38
C ARG A 8 -32.47 14.71 31.65
N ILE A 9 -31.39 15.17 32.26
CA ILE A 9 -30.97 14.80 33.62
C ILE A 9 -31.75 15.67 34.60
N ALA A 10 -32.50 15.03 35.49
CA ALA A 10 -33.17 15.66 36.62
C ALA A 10 -32.19 15.79 37.79
N CYS A 11 -32.12 16.96 38.41
CA CYS A 11 -31.52 17.15 39.73
C CYS A 11 -32.50 17.98 40.57
N LEU A 12 -33.04 17.35 41.63
CA LEU A 12 -33.75 18.02 42.72
C LEU A 12 -32.80 19.01 43.42
N LEU A 13 -33.32 20.12 43.97
CA LEU A 13 -33.21 20.49 45.39
C LEU A 13 -33.79 21.90 45.66
N LEU A 14 -34.13 22.11 46.93
CA LEU A 14 -34.96 23.16 47.52
C LEU A 14 -34.40 24.60 47.41
N ALA A 15 -35.31 25.58 47.45
CA ALA A 15 -35.03 27.03 47.49
C ALA A 15 -34.32 27.48 48.79
N PRO A 16 -33.57 28.60 48.75
CA PRO A 16 -34.19 29.89 49.08
C PRO A 16 -33.77 31.06 48.17
N THR A 17 -34.65 32.05 48.13
CA THR A 17 -34.59 33.33 47.41
C THR A 17 -33.30 34.12 47.65
N LEU A 18 -32.43 34.14 46.64
CA LEU A 18 -31.42 35.19 46.45
C LEU A 18 -31.87 36.10 45.29
N LEU A 19 -31.92 37.40 45.54
CA LEU A 19 -32.03 38.42 44.51
C LEU A 19 -30.79 38.30 43.60
N LEU A 20 -30.96 37.73 42.41
CA LEU A 20 -29.94 37.76 41.37
C LEU A 20 -29.83 39.20 40.86
N THR A 21 -28.80 39.91 41.31
CA THR A 21 -28.28 41.05 40.55
C THR A 21 -27.81 40.50 39.20
N ALA A 22 -28.46 40.89 38.11
CA ALA A 22 -28.01 40.57 36.77
C ALA A 22 -26.61 41.18 36.56
N CYS A 23 -25.59 40.33 36.56
CA CYS A 23 -24.27 40.73 36.07
C CYS A 23 -24.33 40.70 34.54
N ASP A 24 -24.26 41.87 33.90
CA ASP A 24 -24.10 42.02 32.46
C ASP A 24 -22.70 41.50 32.07
N ILE A 25 -22.56 40.18 31.93
CA ILE A 25 -21.36 39.57 31.37
C ILE A 25 -21.43 39.82 29.86
N LYS A 26 -20.65 40.79 29.38
CA LYS A 26 -20.36 40.93 27.95
C LYS A 26 -19.67 39.65 27.48
N VAL A 27 -20.43 38.76 26.85
CA VAL A 27 -19.87 37.61 26.13
C VAL A 27 -19.07 38.17 24.96
N PRO A 28 -17.74 38.03 24.92
CA PRO A 28 -16.98 38.42 23.74
C PRO A 28 -17.45 37.55 22.57
N THR A 29 -18.02 38.18 21.55
CA THR A 29 -18.33 37.52 20.28
C THR A 29 -17.01 37.15 19.61
N THR A 30 -16.51 35.95 19.86
CA THR A 30 -15.35 35.41 19.14
C THR A 30 -15.81 35.08 17.72
N THR A 31 -15.39 35.90 16.76
CA THR A 31 -15.52 35.58 15.33
C THR A 31 -14.84 34.23 15.06
N PRO A 32 -15.54 33.24 14.46
CA PRO A 32 -14.90 31.98 14.09
C PRO A 32 -13.70 32.26 13.18
N PRO A 33 -12.55 31.61 13.39
CA PRO A 33 -11.40 31.76 12.51
C PRO A 33 -11.82 31.46 11.07
N ALA A 34 -11.42 32.29 10.13
CA ALA A 34 -11.61 32.01 8.71
C ALA A 34 -10.95 30.66 8.38
N THR A 35 -11.75 29.69 7.94
CA THR A 35 -11.24 28.39 7.49
C THR A 35 -10.36 28.63 6.27
N THR A 36 -9.06 28.40 6.38
CA THR A 36 -8.17 28.38 5.21
C THR A 36 -8.71 27.33 4.24
N PRO A 37 -8.97 27.67 2.97
CA PRO A 37 -9.38 26.65 2.00
C PRO A 37 -8.28 25.58 1.94
N PRO A 38 -8.65 24.29 1.88
CA PRO A 38 -7.67 23.21 1.79
C PRO A 38 -6.76 23.45 0.57
N PRO A 39 -5.46 23.11 0.66
CA PRO A 39 -4.56 23.24 -0.46
C PRO A 39 -5.10 22.44 -1.65
N VAL A 40 -5.25 23.10 -2.80
CA VAL A 40 -5.62 22.43 -4.05
C VAL A 40 -4.39 21.68 -4.55
N THR A 41 -4.45 20.36 -4.58
CA THR A 41 -3.39 19.53 -5.17
C THR A 41 -3.43 19.70 -6.68
N THR A 42 -2.42 20.35 -7.25
CA THR A 42 -2.28 20.51 -8.71
C THR A 42 -1.77 19.21 -9.34
N PRO A 43 -2.27 18.79 -10.51
CA PRO A 43 -1.76 17.61 -11.21
C PRO A 43 -0.29 17.77 -11.60
N LEU A 44 0.50 16.72 -11.37
CA LEU A 44 1.89 16.65 -11.81
C LEU A 44 1.96 16.45 -13.33
N THR A 45 2.85 17.19 -13.99
CA THR A 45 3.14 17.04 -15.42
C THR A 45 4.56 16.50 -15.62
N CYS A 46 4.65 15.30 -16.19
CA CYS A 46 5.90 14.62 -16.48
C CYS A 46 6.25 14.73 -17.97
N ALA A 47 7.55 14.78 -18.30
CA ALA A 47 8.01 14.80 -19.68
C ALA A 47 7.57 13.53 -20.44
N THR A 48 7.64 12.38 -19.75
CA THR A 48 7.15 11.10 -20.24
C THR A 48 6.19 10.54 -19.18
N PRO A 49 4.87 10.72 -19.33
CA PRO A 49 3.90 10.10 -18.43
C PRO A 49 3.90 8.57 -18.61
N PRO A 50 3.39 7.81 -17.62
CA PRO A 50 3.12 6.38 -17.82
C PRO A 50 2.07 6.18 -18.92
N THR A 51 1.88 4.94 -19.40
CA THR A 51 0.86 4.60 -20.40
C THR A 51 -0.14 3.57 -19.83
N GLY A 52 -1.20 3.29 -20.61
CA GLY A 52 -2.11 2.19 -20.30
C GLY A 52 -2.78 2.25 -18.92
N SER A 53 -2.83 1.11 -18.25
CA SER A 53 -3.44 0.97 -16.93
C SER A 53 -2.67 1.72 -15.84
N PHE A 54 -1.34 1.81 -15.95
CA PHE A 54 -0.52 2.59 -15.02
C PHE A 54 -0.83 4.09 -15.13
N LEU A 55 -1.10 4.59 -16.33
CA LEU A 55 -1.59 5.96 -16.52
C LEU A 55 -2.94 6.18 -15.85
N SER A 56 -3.87 5.24 -16.01
CA SER A 56 -5.20 5.33 -15.41
C SER A 56 -5.14 5.39 -13.87
N ILE A 57 -4.27 4.58 -13.26
CA ILE A 57 -4.03 4.60 -11.81
C ILE A 57 -3.34 5.91 -11.40
N TRP A 58 -2.28 6.31 -12.09
CA TRP A 58 -1.47 7.48 -11.75
C TRP A 58 -2.25 8.82 -11.89
N GLN A 59 -3.15 8.94 -12.87
CA GLN A 59 -4.00 10.13 -13.05
C GLN A 59 -5.27 10.09 -12.18
N GLY A 60 -5.69 8.92 -11.71
CA GLY A 60 -6.91 8.73 -10.94
C GLY A 60 -6.88 9.31 -9.53
N ASP A 61 -5.69 9.51 -8.95
CA ASP A 61 -5.49 10.04 -7.60
C ASP A 61 -4.29 11.00 -7.56
N LEU A 62 -4.56 12.31 -7.39
CA LEU A 62 -3.53 13.34 -7.33
C LEU A 62 -2.61 13.23 -6.10
N THR A 63 -3.08 12.61 -5.02
CA THR A 63 -2.26 12.35 -3.83
C THR A 63 -1.26 11.24 -4.12
N LEU A 64 -1.72 10.15 -4.74
CA LEU A 64 -0.86 9.07 -5.21
C LEU A 64 0.13 9.56 -6.27
N GLN A 65 -0.34 10.36 -7.22
CA GLN A 65 0.47 10.98 -8.25
C GLN A 65 1.64 11.79 -7.66
N ALA A 66 1.35 12.63 -6.67
CA ALA A 66 2.35 13.42 -5.97
C ALA A 66 3.30 12.54 -5.15
N ALA A 67 2.79 11.47 -4.52
CA ALA A 67 3.60 10.53 -3.74
C ALA A 67 4.62 9.79 -4.61
N LEU A 68 4.19 9.21 -5.73
CA LEU A 68 5.05 8.48 -6.68
C LEU A 68 6.02 9.40 -7.42
N GLY A 69 5.54 10.55 -7.88
CA GLY A 69 6.27 11.42 -8.79
C GLY A 69 6.21 10.98 -10.24
N CYS A 70 7.21 11.39 -11.01
CA CYS A 70 7.29 11.03 -12.43
C CYS A 70 7.89 9.63 -12.66
N PRO A 71 7.53 8.95 -13.76
CA PRO A 71 8.25 7.77 -14.19
C PRO A 71 9.74 8.04 -14.37
N THR A 72 10.57 7.09 -13.95
CA THR A 72 12.04 7.14 -14.12
C THR A 72 12.54 5.80 -14.62
N SER A 73 13.69 5.79 -15.29
CA SER A 73 14.45 4.57 -15.56
C SER A 73 15.72 4.50 -14.71
N ASN A 74 16.02 5.54 -13.93
CA ASN A 74 17.31 5.74 -13.26
C ASN A 74 18.52 5.62 -14.23
N HIS A 75 18.31 5.84 -15.53
CA HIS A 75 19.36 5.79 -16.54
C HIS A 75 19.14 6.83 -17.65
N PRO A 76 20.16 7.61 -18.04
CA PRO A 76 20.00 8.77 -18.93
C PRO A 76 19.59 8.44 -20.37
N ARG A 77 19.62 7.17 -20.78
CA ARG A 77 19.31 6.71 -22.14
C ARG A 77 18.20 5.67 -22.22
N ILE A 78 17.66 5.23 -21.08
CA ILE A 78 16.56 4.26 -21.06
C ILE A 78 15.27 5.04 -20.82
N LEU A 79 14.24 4.78 -21.63
CA LEU A 79 12.94 5.40 -21.44
C LEU A 79 12.26 4.84 -20.19
N PRO A 80 11.54 5.67 -19.41
CA PRO A 80 10.88 5.24 -18.18
C PRO A 80 9.55 4.53 -18.49
N GLU A 81 9.61 3.46 -19.28
CA GLU A 81 8.45 2.67 -19.72
C GLU A 81 8.03 1.64 -18.68
N ALA A 82 6.88 0.98 -18.90
CA ALA A 82 6.49 -0.21 -18.16
C ALA A 82 7.11 -1.44 -18.83
N TRP A 83 8.03 -2.11 -18.15
CA TRP A 83 8.82 -3.20 -18.71
C TRP A 83 8.13 -4.54 -18.52
N GLU A 84 8.25 -5.43 -19.51
CA GLU A 84 7.84 -6.82 -19.35
C GLU A 84 8.75 -7.52 -18.36
N VAL A 85 8.16 -8.21 -17.39
CA VAL A 85 8.89 -8.94 -16.34
C VAL A 85 8.23 -10.30 -16.10
N ALA A 86 8.98 -11.24 -15.53
CA ALA A 86 8.38 -12.38 -14.85
C ALA A 86 7.99 -11.96 -13.43
N THR A 87 6.85 -12.48 -12.97
CA THR A 87 6.36 -12.23 -11.61
C THR A 87 5.87 -13.52 -10.97
N ALA A 88 5.87 -13.56 -9.64
CA ALA A 88 5.20 -14.59 -8.88
C ALA A 88 4.51 -13.96 -7.67
N ILE A 89 3.41 -14.56 -7.21
CA ILE A 89 2.71 -14.13 -6.02
C ILE A 89 2.32 -15.33 -5.16
N GLN A 90 2.44 -15.17 -3.85
CA GLN A 90 1.96 -16.14 -2.88
C GLN A 90 1.24 -15.42 -1.74
N THR A 91 0.07 -15.95 -1.36
CA THR A 91 -0.74 -15.40 -0.28
C THR A 91 -0.40 -16.10 1.03
N PHE A 92 -0.36 -15.34 2.12
CA PHE A 92 -0.08 -15.79 3.49
C PHE A 92 -1.27 -15.46 4.41
N GLU A 93 -1.24 -15.93 5.65
CA GLU A 93 -2.28 -15.65 6.64
C GLU A 93 -2.49 -14.14 6.87
N TYR A 94 -1.41 -13.36 6.88
CA TYR A 94 -1.42 -11.93 7.22
C TYR A 94 -0.68 -11.07 6.19
N GLY A 95 -0.76 -11.44 4.91
CA GLY A 95 -0.16 -10.67 3.84
C GLY A 95 0.08 -11.46 2.57
N SER A 96 0.98 -10.97 1.74
CA SER A 96 1.42 -11.63 0.52
C SER A 96 2.90 -11.35 0.24
N MET A 97 3.51 -12.18 -0.59
CA MET A 97 4.77 -11.85 -1.23
C MET A 97 4.57 -11.75 -2.73
N VAL A 98 5.18 -10.75 -3.35
CA VAL A 98 5.25 -10.56 -4.80
C VAL A 98 6.72 -10.57 -5.21
N TRP A 99 7.06 -11.41 -6.16
CA TRP A 99 8.39 -11.46 -6.76
C TRP A 99 8.38 -10.85 -8.16
N SER A 100 9.49 -10.24 -8.55
CA SER A 100 9.78 -9.86 -9.94
C SER A 100 11.25 -10.15 -10.26
N ASP A 101 11.53 -10.63 -11.47
CA ASP A 101 12.90 -10.90 -11.95
C ASP A 101 13.71 -9.62 -12.27
N HIS A 102 13.03 -8.49 -12.46
CA HIS A 102 13.64 -7.20 -12.72
C HIS A 102 13.10 -6.13 -11.77
N ILE A 103 13.86 -5.05 -11.62
CA ILE A 103 13.30 -3.77 -11.19
C ILE A 103 13.30 -2.84 -12.40
N GLY A 104 12.13 -2.60 -12.98
CA GLY A 104 12.02 -1.89 -14.26
C GLY A 104 12.78 -2.64 -15.35
N TRP A 105 13.89 -2.08 -15.83
CA TRP A 105 14.63 -2.60 -16.98
C TRP A 105 15.88 -3.42 -16.63
N TYR A 106 16.31 -3.43 -15.37
CA TYR A 106 17.54 -4.11 -14.96
C TYR A 106 17.24 -5.40 -14.21
N GLU A 107 17.95 -6.46 -14.59
CA GLU A 107 17.82 -7.82 -14.05
C GLU A 107 18.34 -7.86 -12.61
N GLN A 108 17.40 -7.67 -11.68
CA GLN A 108 17.62 -7.75 -10.25
C GLN A 108 16.36 -8.35 -9.63
N PRO A 109 16.37 -9.68 -9.37
CA PRO A 109 15.27 -10.35 -8.72
C PRO A 109 14.97 -9.76 -7.34
N VAL A 110 13.71 -9.41 -7.09
CA VAL A 110 13.27 -8.80 -5.83
C VAL A 110 11.97 -9.40 -5.33
N ILE A 111 11.84 -9.44 -4.01
CA ILE A 111 10.64 -9.85 -3.29
C ILE A 111 10.08 -8.66 -2.51
N TYR A 112 8.84 -8.29 -2.81
CA TYR A 112 8.03 -7.38 -2.02
C TYR A 112 7.23 -8.19 -1.00
N VAL A 113 7.48 -7.96 0.28
CA VAL A 113 6.66 -8.46 1.38
C VAL A 113 5.59 -7.42 1.67
N ILE A 114 4.33 -7.81 1.54
CA ILE A 114 3.16 -6.96 1.76
C ILE A 114 2.46 -7.45 3.02
N TYR A 115 2.35 -6.57 4.01
CA TYR A 115 1.74 -6.89 5.30
C TYR A 115 0.26 -6.49 5.34
N ALA A 116 -0.52 -7.16 6.20
CA ALA A 116 -1.95 -6.90 6.39
C ALA A 116 -2.29 -5.46 6.82
N ASP A 117 -1.32 -4.71 7.38
CA ASP A 117 -1.50 -3.30 7.76
C ASP A 117 -1.31 -2.30 6.59
N GLY A 118 -1.02 -2.83 5.40
CA GLY A 118 -0.79 -2.07 4.18
C GLY A 118 0.61 -1.45 4.08
N THR A 119 1.54 -1.86 4.94
CA THR A 119 2.97 -1.56 4.77
C THR A 119 3.65 -2.62 3.92
N TYR A 120 4.84 -2.29 3.41
CA TYR A 120 5.64 -3.25 2.65
C TYR A 120 7.13 -3.12 2.98
N GLN A 121 7.85 -4.19 2.69
CA GLN A 121 9.32 -4.20 2.63
C GLN A 121 9.76 -4.83 1.31
N ARG A 122 10.90 -4.40 0.78
CA ARG A 122 11.52 -4.99 -0.42
C ARG A 122 12.83 -5.65 -0.03
N PHE A 123 13.03 -6.87 -0.51
CA PHE A 123 14.24 -7.66 -0.33
C PHE A 123 14.80 -8.06 -1.69
N ASP A 124 16.12 -8.16 -1.80
CA ASP A 124 16.75 -8.83 -2.93
C ASP A 124 16.47 -10.33 -2.83
N ASP A 125 16.08 -10.96 -3.93
CA ASP A 125 15.97 -12.41 -3.98
C ASP A 125 17.35 -13.03 -4.19
N THR A 126 17.81 -13.75 -3.17
CA THR A 126 19.12 -14.40 -3.15
C THR A 126 19.00 -15.92 -3.33
N PHE A 127 17.82 -16.43 -3.67
CA PHE A 127 17.62 -17.85 -3.88
C PHE A 127 18.33 -18.35 -5.13
N ASP A 128 19.16 -19.37 -4.96
CA ASP A 128 19.86 -20.07 -6.02
C ASP A 128 19.38 -21.54 -6.03
N PRO A 129 18.62 -21.97 -7.07
CA PRO A 129 18.08 -23.33 -7.13
C PRO A 129 19.15 -24.43 -7.23
N THR A 130 20.42 -24.08 -7.44
CA THR A 130 21.53 -25.04 -7.52
C THR A 130 22.13 -25.38 -6.16
N VAL A 131 22.00 -24.51 -5.16
CA VAL A 131 22.60 -24.69 -3.83
C VAL A 131 21.60 -24.56 -2.69
N ASP A 132 20.53 -23.78 -2.86
CA ASP A 132 19.51 -23.60 -1.84
C ASP A 132 18.44 -24.70 -1.94
N PRO A 133 18.04 -25.29 -0.80
CA PRO A 133 16.94 -26.23 -0.80
C PRO A 133 15.62 -25.50 -1.09
N ALA A 134 14.79 -26.10 -1.95
CA ALA A 134 13.47 -25.57 -2.27
C ALA A 134 12.57 -25.44 -1.03
N SER A 135 12.73 -26.31 -0.03
CA SER A 135 11.92 -26.33 1.20
C SER A 135 12.82 -26.60 2.42
N GLY A 136 12.41 -26.09 3.58
CA GLY A 136 13.01 -26.40 4.89
C GLY A 136 12.44 -27.67 5.53
N GLY A 137 11.45 -28.31 4.92
CA GLY A 137 10.79 -29.52 5.42
C GLY A 137 9.88 -29.25 6.61
N GLU A 138 9.30 -28.05 6.71
CA GLU A 138 8.44 -27.71 7.83
C GLU A 138 7.04 -28.29 7.67
N THR A 139 6.40 -28.63 8.79
CA THR A 139 5.03 -29.17 8.79
C THR A 139 4.04 -28.03 9.08
N PRO A 140 3.33 -27.52 8.07
CA PRO A 140 2.34 -26.47 8.29
C PRO A 140 1.10 -27.02 9.02
N PRO A 141 0.35 -26.16 9.73
CA PRO A 141 -0.99 -26.51 10.21
C PRO A 141 -1.93 -26.94 9.09
N ALA A 142 -3.02 -27.62 9.45
CA ALA A 142 -4.00 -28.11 8.47
C ALA A 142 -4.55 -26.97 7.60
N GLY A 143 -4.50 -27.16 6.28
CA GLY A 143 -4.98 -26.17 5.30
C GLY A 143 -3.98 -25.06 4.94
N LEU A 144 -2.78 -25.10 5.51
CA LEU A 144 -1.69 -24.15 5.23
C LEU A 144 -0.52 -24.86 4.53
N LEU A 145 0.40 -24.07 3.99
CA LEU A 145 1.52 -24.53 3.20
C LEU A 145 2.83 -23.95 3.73
N GLU A 146 3.91 -24.73 3.67
CA GLU A 146 5.25 -24.17 3.76
C GLU A 146 5.56 -23.43 2.45
N PRO A 147 5.94 -22.14 2.49
CA PRO A 147 6.46 -21.46 1.31
C PRO A 147 7.77 -22.11 0.83
N VAL A 148 7.95 -22.17 -0.48
CA VAL A 148 9.09 -22.83 -1.14
C VAL A 148 9.93 -21.83 -1.95
N ASN A 149 11.09 -22.26 -2.45
CA ASN A 149 12.00 -21.48 -3.29
C ASN A 149 12.35 -20.10 -2.68
N GLY A 150 12.33 -19.02 -3.47
CA GLY A 150 12.68 -17.66 -3.03
C GLY A 150 11.84 -17.16 -1.87
N PHE A 151 10.50 -17.30 -1.97
CA PHE A 151 9.60 -16.95 -0.86
C PHE A 151 9.88 -17.78 0.39
N GLY A 152 10.10 -19.09 0.22
CA GLY A 152 10.45 -19.98 1.32
C GLY A 152 11.77 -19.64 1.98
N LYS A 153 12.80 -19.32 1.20
CA LYS A 153 14.12 -18.91 1.70
C LYS A 153 13.96 -17.65 2.54
N LEU A 154 13.38 -16.59 1.97
CA LEU A 154 13.15 -15.32 2.68
C LEU A 154 12.34 -15.53 3.96
N TRP A 155 11.25 -16.29 3.88
CA TRP A 155 10.39 -16.58 5.02
C TRP A 155 11.11 -17.38 6.12
N ARG A 156 12.03 -18.29 5.79
CA ARG A 156 12.80 -19.02 6.81
C ARG A 156 13.94 -18.19 7.40
N THR A 157 14.57 -17.31 6.62
CA THR A 157 15.75 -16.55 7.05
C THR A 157 15.40 -15.26 7.79
N GLU A 158 14.28 -14.61 7.42
CA GLU A 158 13.84 -13.36 8.04
C GLU A 158 12.75 -13.61 9.09
N ALA A 159 13.16 -13.76 10.34
CA ALA A 159 12.25 -14.10 11.45
C ALA A 159 11.11 -13.08 11.63
N SER A 160 11.36 -11.79 11.35
CA SER A 160 10.33 -10.74 11.41
C SER A 160 9.29 -10.90 10.30
N VAL A 161 9.72 -11.20 9.07
CA VAL A 161 8.84 -11.48 7.92
C VAL A 161 7.96 -12.68 8.23
N ARG A 162 8.55 -13.78 8.73
CA ARG A 162 7.81 -14.97 9.14
C ARG A 162 6.75 -14.70 10.19
N ALA A 163 7.14 -14.03 11.27
CA ALA A 163 6.24 -13.74 12.38
C ALA A 163 5.09 -12.82 11.95
N ALA A 164 5.34 -11.90 11.02
CA ALA A 164 4.34 -10.96 10.52
C ALA A 164 3.39 -11.58 9.49
N LEU A 165 3.86 -12.49 8.62
CA LEU A 165 3.03 -13.09 7.56
C LEU A 165 2.26 -14.34 8.00
N GLY A 166 2.82 -15.15 8.91
CA GLY A 166 2.31 -16.50 9.17
C GLY A 166 2.63 -17.48 8.03
N TRP A 167 1.87 -18.57 7.91
CA TRP A 167 2.05 -19.57 6.86
C TRP A 167 1.44 -19.15 5.53
N ALA A 168 1.85 -19.81 4.44
CA ALA A 168 1.21 -19.62 3.15
C ALA A 168 -0.18 -20.26 3.14
N THR A 169 -1.15 -19.58 2.53
CA THR A 169 -2.53 -20.05 2.35
C THR A 169 -2.78 -20.56 0.93
N THR A 170 -1.92 -20.17 -0.03
CA THR A 170 -1.95 -20.63 -1.41
C THR A 170 -0.58 -21.12 -1.85
N ALA A 171 -0.54 -21.96 -2.90
CA ALA A 171 0.71 -22.19 -3.61
C ALA A 171 1.18 -20.88 -4.27
N GLU A 172 2.48 -20.80 -4.53
CA GLU A 172 3.06 -19.76 -5.38
C GLU A 172 2.48 -19.86 -6.80
N SER A 173 2.12 -18.71 -7.37
CA SER A 173 1.61 -18.60 -8.73
C SER A 173 2.46 -17.63 -9.54
N GLY A 174 3.15 -18.16 -10.55
CA GLY A 174 4.00 -17.39 -11.47
C GLY A 174 3.27 -17.00 -12.76
N GLY A 175 3.67 -15.88 -13.34
CA GLY A 175 3.15 -15.40 -14.62
C GLY A 175 3.88 -14.14 -15.13
N PRO A 176 3.58 -13.70 -16.36
CA PRO A 176 4.07 -12.41 -16.84
C PRO A 176 3.58 -11.27 -15.96
N GLY A 177 4.31 -10.17 -15.99
CA GLY A 177 3.96 -8.94 -15.31
C GLY A 177 4.48 -7.71 -16.03
N ARG A 178 4.18 -6.56 -15.43
CA ARG A 178 4.65 -5.26 -15.89
C ARG A 178 5.21 -4.48 -14.72
N PHE A 179 6.40 -3.94 -14.87
CA PHE A 179 7.08 -3.16 -13.83
C PHE A 179 7.37 -1.76 -14.34
N GLN A 180 6.94 -0.73 -13.61
CA GLN A 180 7.35 0.64 -13.88
C GLN A 180 7.91 1.31 -12.63
N LEU A 181 9.09 1.90 -12.79
CA LEU A 181 9.78 2.71 -11.78
C LEU A 181 9.24 4.15 -11.80
N PHE A 182 9.06 4.72 -10.63
CA PHE A 182 8.79 6.14 -10.40
C PHE A 182 9.87 6.74 -9.49
N GLU A 183 9.95 8.07 -9.45
CA GLU A 183 10.93 8.79 -8.61
C GLU A 183 10.92 8.36 -7.14
N ARG A 184 9.76 7.98 -6.60
CA ARG A 184 9.53 7.70 -5.18
C ARG A 184 8.66 6.46 -4.94
N GLY A 185 8.74 5.49 -5.85
CA GLY A 185 7.97 4.26 -5.74
C GLY A 185 7.92 3.49 -7.04
N ASP A 186 7.15 2.41 -7.05
CA ASP A 186 7.08 1.46 -8.15
C ASP A 186 5.64 0.99 -8.36
N MET A 187 5.29 0.67 -9.60
CA MET A 187 4.06 -0.07 -9.92
C MET A 187 4.41 -1.43 -10.49
N ILE A 188 3.74 -2.47 -9.99
CA ILE A 188 3.88 -3.84 -10.49
C ILE A 188 2.49 -4.38 -10.79
N TRP A 189 2.22 -4.74 -12.04
CA TRP A 189 1.07 -5.56 -12.38
C TRP A 189 1.48 -7.03 -12.46
N VAL A 190 0.68 -7.91 -11.87
CA VAL A 190 0.92 -9.35 -11.85
C VAL A 190 -0.23 -10.09 -12.52
N SER A 191 0.05 -10.88 -13.56
CA SER A 191 -1.00 -11.60 -14.29
C SER A 191 -1.77 -12.64 -13.46
N PRO A 192 -1.18 -13.34 -12.46
CA PRO A 192 -1.91 -14.39 -11.73
C PRO A 192 -3.16 -13.90 -11.00
N THR A 193 -3.16 -12.67 -10.48
CA THR A 193 -4.32 -12.05 -9.82
C THR A 193 -4.97 -10.95 -10.68
N GLY A 194 -4.24 -10.43 -11.67
CA GLY A 194 -4.67 -9.28 -12.47
C GLY A 194 -4.57 -7.95 -11.73
N GLU A 195 -3.92 -7.93 -10.55
CA GLU A 195 -3.82 -6.75 -9.70
C GLU A 195 -2.58 -5.91 -10.05
N THR A 196 -2.68 -4.61 -9.81
CA THR A 196 -1.56 -3.67 -9.79
C THR A 196 -1.25 -3.25 -8.36
N PHE A 197 -0.04 -3.55 -7.92
CA PHE A 197 0.53 -3.11 -6.66
C PHE A 197 1.27 -1.80 -6.87
N VAL A 198 0.96 -0.80 -6.05
CA VAL A 198 1.61 0.50 -6.06
C VAL A 198 2.33 0.69 -4.74
N PHE A 199 3.66 0.73 -4.80
CA PHE A 199 4.54 0.84 -3.65
C PHE A 199 5.06 2.27 -3.54
N THR A 200 4.67 3.01 -2.50
CA THR A 200 5.16 4.37 -2.28
C THR A 200 5.07 4.78 -0.82
N GLY A 201 6.06 5.54 -0.32
CA GLY A 201 6.07 6.05 1.04
C GLY A 201 5.96 4.98 2.14
N GLY A 202 6.49 3.77 1.90
CA GLY A 202 6.39 2.63 2.82
C GLY A 202 5.01 1.97 2.90
N ARG A 203 4.08 2.39 2.03
CA ARG A 203 2.74 1.79 1.92
C ARG A 203 2.56 1.12 0.57
N VAL A 204 1.70 0.11 0.54
CA VAL A 204 1.21 -0.51 -0.68
C VAL A 204 -0.27 -0.19 -0.87
N THR A 205 -0.66 0.11 -2.11
CA THR A 205 -2.06 0.18 -2.53
C THR A 205 -2.27 -0.79 -3.66
N VAL A 206 -3.35 -1.56 -3.61
CA VAL A 206 -3.67 -2.59 -4.61
C VAL A 206 -4.86 -2.12 -5.45
N PHE A 207 -4.70 -2.16 -6.76
CA PHE A 207 -5.72 -1.80 -7.73
C PHE A 207 -6.11 -3.02 -8.57
N ASN A 208 -7.40 -3.14 -8.87
CA ASN A 208 -7.92 -4.15 -9.78
C ASN A 208 -8.47 -3.45 -11.03
N VAL A 209 -7.55 -3.00 -11.88
CA VAL A 209 -7.86 -2.35 -13.15
C VAL A 209 -7.47 -3.32 -14.26
N PRO A 210 -8.35 -3.63 -15.23
CA PRO A 210 -7.98 -4.45 -16.38
C PRO A 210 -6.69 -3.93 -17.02
N PHE A 211 -5.72 -4.82 -17.22
CA PHE A 211 -4.43 -4.40 -17.74
C PHE A 211 -4.51 -4.13 -19.25
N THR A 212 -4.06 -2.95 -19.64
CA THR A 212 -3.95 -2.46 -21.02
C THR A 212 -2.64 -1.69 -21.12
N GLU A 213 -1.89 -1.91 -22.22
CA GLU A 213 -0.63 -1.21 -22.53
C GLU A 213 -0.81 0.29 -22.82
#